data_AF-A0A8H4TTQ2-F1
#
_entry.id   AF-A0A8H4TTQ2-F1
#
_cell.length_a   1.000
_cell.length_b   1.000
_cell.length_c   1.000
_cell.angle_alpha   90.00
_cell.angle_beta   90.00
_cell.angle_gamma   90.00
#
_symmetry.space_group_name_H-M   'P 1'
#
loop_
_entity.id
_entity.type
_entity.pdbx_description
1 polymer ?
#
loop_
_entity_poly.entity_id
_entity_poly.type
_entity_poly.pdbx_seq_one_letter_code
_entity_poly.pdbx_strand_id
1 'polypeptide(L)'
;MSSSILDDMLQAPDHQVRAILRALCDDKDVRARALNHYRALQAADNPTSGLKRKAFNDLFVCVQCDGAFTNEDNTERSCLYHSGDLDVDDSNDFWADHDEDCHGVIDTPEMCEEMPDGFAWSCCGKLGGSKGCTRGKHEADPGRSRRGGDVPAGSDLRKNAGEHGGIYDDTDEEENDEE
;
A
#
# COMPACT_ATOMS: atom_id res chain seq x y z
N MET A 1 -6.78 3.84 -28.59
CA MET A 1 -6.31 5.16 -29.04
C MET A 1 -5.79 6.05 -27.91
N SER A 2 -5.84 5.62 -26.64
CA SER A 2 -5.31 6.38 -25.49
C SER A 2 -3.79 6.30 -25.32
N SER A 3 -3.15 5.19 -25.76
CA SER A 3 -1.70 4.99 -25.59
C SER A 3 -0.88 6.12 -26.21
N SER A 4 -1.21 6.56 -27.42
CA SER A 4 -0.40 7.56 -28.12
C SER A 4 -0.39 8.92 -27.41
N ILE A 5 -1.48 9.32 -26.77
CA ILE A 5 -1.56 10.60 -26.05
C ILE A 5 -0.70 10.56 -24.79
N LEU A 6 -0.72 9.44 -24.06
CA LEU A 6 0.12 9.26 -22.88
C LEU A 6 1.61 9.21 -23.27
N ASP A 7 1.93 8.51 -24.35
CA ASP A 7 3.29 8.45 -24.88
C ASP A 7 3.79 9.86 -25.29
N ASP A 8 2.93 10.66 -25.92
CA ASP A 8 3.24 12.06 -26.29
C ASP A 8 3.49 12.94 -25.04
N MET A 9 2.72 12.74 -23.97
CA MET A 9 2.93 13.46 -22.70
C MET A 9 4.27 13.08 -22.03
N LEU A 10 4.69 11.82 -22.12
CA LEU A 10 5.97 11.35 -21.57
C LEU A 10 7.18 11.92 -22.33
N GLN A 11 7.01 12.30 -23.59
CA GLN A 11 8.02 12.97 -24.42
C GLN A 11 7.93 14.50 -24.36
N ALA A 12 6.97 15.05 -23.61
CA ALA A 12 6.79 16.49 -23.51
C ALA A 12 7.96 17.17 -22.76
N PRO A 13 8.22 18.46 -23.01
CA PRO A 13 9.24 19.20 -22.27
C PRO A 13 9.01 19.20 -20.75
N ASP A 14 10.08 19.12 -19.97
CA ASP A 14 10.09 19.10 -18.49
C ASP A 14 9.14 20.09 -17.82
N HIS A 15 9.08 21.33 -18.32
CA HIS A 15 8.23 22.36 -17.73
C HIS A 15 6.73 22.05 -17.86
N GLN A 16 6.32 21.39 -18.95
CA GLN A 16 4.94 20.96 -19.16
C GLN A 16 4.60 19.79 -18.23
N VAL A 17 5.48 18.78 -18.16
CA VAL A 17 5.32 17.64 -17.24
C VAL A 17 5.24 18.10 -15.78
N ARG A 18 6.10 19.04 -15.36
CA ARG A 18 6.06 19.63 -14.01
C ARG A 18 4.80 20.44 -13.75
N ALA A 19 4.25 21.13 -14.74
CA ALA A 19 2.99 21.87 -14.60
C ALA A 19 1.81 20.90 -14.43
N ILE A 20 1.78 19.83 -15.22
CA ILE A 20 0.77 18.77 -15.13
C ILE A 20 0.85 18.06 -13.78
N LEU A 21 2.06 17.67 -13.35
CA LEU A 21 2.26 17.03 -12.04
C LEU A 21 1.76 17.92 -10.89
N ARG A 22 2.01 19.23 -10.94
CA ARG A 22 1.50 20.17 -9.92
C ARG A 22 -0.02 20.20 -9.90
N ALA A 23 -0.66 20.29 -11.06
CA ALA A 23 -2.12 20.29 -11.15
C ALA A 23 -2.73 18.95 -10.68
N LEU A 24 -2.11 17.82 -11.01
CA LEU A 24 -2.55 16.49 -10.54
C LEU A 24 -2.42 16.34 -9.01
N CYS A 25 -1.35 16.89 -8.42
CA CYS A 25 -1.13 16.87 -6.98
C CYS A 25 -2.02 17.86 -6.18
N ASP A 26 -2.93 18.59 -6.82
CA ASP A 26 -4.01 19.28 -6.11
C ASP A 26 -4.98 18.27 -5.48
N ASP A 27 -5.17 17.12 -6.13
CA ASP A 27 -5.88 15.97 -5.57
C ASP A 27 -5.07 15.32 -4.43
N LYS A 28 -5.72 15.05 -3.30
CA LYS A 28 -5.07 14.58 -2.07
C LYS A 28 -4.47 13.17 -2.25
N ASP A 29 -5.16 12.31 -2.98
CA ASP A 29 -4.80 10.89 -3.13
C ASP A 29 -3.69 10.76 -4.16
N VAL A 30 -3.80 11.48 -5.28
CA VAL A 30 -2.73 11.58 -6.28
C VAL A 30 -1.47 12.19 -5.68
N ARG A 31 -1.60 13.20 -4.82
CA ARG A 31 -0.45 13.79 -4.11
C ARG A 31 0.22 12.80 -3.17
N ALA A 32 -0.56 12.06 -2.36
CA ALA A 32 -0.03 11.04 -1.46
C ALA A 32 0.76 9.98 -2.24
N ARG A 33 0.18 9.48 -3.35
CA ARG A 33 0.83 8.52 -4.25
C ARG A 33 2.13 9.07 -4.84
N ALA A 34 2.10 10.29 -5.38
CA ALA A 34 3.27 10.92 -5.99
C ALA A 34 4.41 11.11 -4.97
N LEU A 35 4.08 11.49 -3.72
CA LEU A 35 5.06 11.63 -2.65
C LEU A 35 5.68 10.29 -2.24
N ASN A 36 4.89 9.21 -2.16
CA ASN A 36 5.42 7.88 -1.87
C ASN A 36 6.37 7.40 -2.96
N HIS A 37 6.00 7.57 -4.24
CA HIS A 37 6.88 7.27 -5.36
C HIS A 37 8.17 8.09 -5.34
N TYR A 38 8.08 9.40 -5.08
CA TYR A 38 9.24 10.27 -4.97
C TYR A 38 10.20 9.83 -3.85
N ARG A 39 9.67 9.48 -2.67
CA ARG A 39 10.47 8.95 -1.56
C ARG A 39 11.16 7.64 -1.92
N ALA A 40 10.47 6.72 -2.58
CA ALA A 40 11.04 5.45 -3.03
C ALA A 40 12.21 5.67 -4.00
N LEU A 41 12.06 6.60 -4.95
CA LEU A 41 13.11 6.99 -5.89
C LEU A 41 14.31 7.62 -5.16
N GLN A 42 14.07 8.57 -4.24
CA GLN A 42 15.13 9.20 -3.45
C GLN A 42 15.92 8.18 -2.60
N ALA A 43 15.24 7.21 -2.01
CA ALA A 43 15.87 6.16 -1.22
C ALA A 43 16.76 5.25 -2.09
N ALA A 44 16.35 4.98 -3.33
CA ALA A 44 17.12 4.17 -4.27
C ALA A 44 18.33 4.92 -4.86
N ASP A 45 18.22 6.24 -5.04
CA ASP A 45 19.31 7.11 -5.52
C ASP A 45 20.46 7.28 -4.52
N ASN A 46 20.16 7.16 -3.22
CA ASN A 46 21.13 7.34 -2.15
C ASN A 46 21.35 6.02 -1.38
N PRO A 47 22.00 5.01 -1.99
CA PRO A 47 22.23 3.75 -1.30
C PRO A 47 23.18 4.01 -0.11
N THR A 48 22.68 3.77 1.10
CA THR A 48 23.48 3.75 2.36
C THR A 48 24.58 2.69 2.35
N SER A 49 24.60 1.82 1.33
CA SER A 49 25.59 0.78 1.10
C SER A 49 26.40 1.17 -0.14
N GLY A 50 27.73 1.08 -0.10
CA GLY A 50 28.68 1.51 -1.15
C GLY A 50 28.61 0.82 -2.52
N LEU A 51 27.42 0.41 -2.97
CA LEU A 51 27.14 0.05 -4.36
C LEU A 51 27.17 1.31 -5.22
N LYS A 52 27.73 1.18 -6.43
CA LYS A 52 27.81 2.26 -7.42
C LYS A 52 26.44 2.95 -7.58
N ARG A 53 26.46 4.29 -7.60
CA ARG A 53 25.31 5.11 -7.96
C ARG A 53 24.71 4.57 -9.26
N LYS A 54 23.45 4.13 -9.20
CA LYS A 54 22.67 3.76 -10.37
C LYS A 54 22.38 5.03 -11.16
N ALA A 55 22.32 4.94 -12.49
CA ALA A 55 21.98 6.11 -13.29
C ALA A 55 20.55 6.53 -12.96
N PHE A 56 20.34 7.82 -12.69
CA PHE A 56 19.03 8.40 -12.34
C PHE A 56 17.93 8.04 -13.36
N ASN A 57 18.31 7.80 -14.61
CA ASN A 57 17.39 7.50 -15.71
C ASN A 57 16.92 6.03 -15.78
N ASP A 58 17.50 5.14 -14.97
CA ASP A 58 17.14 3.70 -14.97
C ASP A 58 16.25 3.31 -13.78
N LEU A 59 15.78 4.30 -13.02
CA LEU A 59 14.89 4.11 -11.88
C LEU A 59 13.42 4.17 -12.31
N PHE A 60 12.70 3.13 -11.95
CA PHE A 60 11.28 2.95 -12.22
C PHE A 60 10.52 2.75 -10.91
N VAL A 61 9.22 3.01 -10.95
CA VAL A 61 8.29 2.71 -9.84
C VAL A 61 7.45 1.52 -10.25
N CYS A 62 7.36 0.52 -9.36
CA CYS A 62 6.57 -0.67 -9.62
C CYS A 62 5.08 -0.41 -9.36
N VAL A 63 4.21 -0.64 -10.35
CA VAL A 63 2.74 -0.49 -10.21
C VAL A 63 2.10 -1.59 -9.37
N GLN A 64 2.86 -2.63 -8.99
CA GLN A 64 2.37 -3.77 -8.20
C GLN A 64 2.62 -3.56 -6.70
N CYS A 65 3.78 -3.00 -6.34
CA CYS A 65 4.24 -2.90 -4.95
C CYS A 65 4.66 -1.47 -4.56
N ASP A 66 4.49 -0.48 -5.44
CA ASP A 66 4.89 0.94 -5.28
C ASP A 66 6.37 1.20 -4.99
N GLY A 67 7.20 0.15 -4.94
CA GLY A 67 8.63 0.23 -4.71
C GLY A 67 9.40 0.68 -5.94
N ALA A 68 10.50 1.40 -5.72
CA ALA A 68 11.43 1.75 -6.78
C ALA A 68 12.32 0.55 -7.16
N PHE A 69 12.62 0.41 -8.44
CA PHE A 69 13.45 -0.67 -8.97
C PHE A 69 14.22 -0.21 -10.22
N THR A 70 15.18 -1.02 -10.65
CA THR A 70 15.92 -0.85 -11.91
C THR A 70 15.79 -2.10 -12.78
N ASN A 71 16.07 -2.01 -14.07
CA ASN A 71 16.06 -3.22 -14.91
C ASN A 71 17.10 -4.26 -14.48
N GLU A 72 18.23 -3.82 -13.91
CA GLU A 72 19.33 -4.70 -13.48
C GLU A 72 18.98 -5.59 -12.28
N ASP A 73 18.18 -5.10 -11.34
CA ASP A 73 17.77 -5.84 -10.13
C ASP A 73 16.37 -6.45 -10.24
N ASN A 74 15.71 -6.34 -11.41
CA ASN A 74 14.38 -6.89 -11.65
C ASN A 74 14.40 -8.39 -11.99
N THR A 75 14.57 -9.20 -10.94
CA THR A 75 14.47 -10.66 -11.03
C THR A 75 13.03 -11.14 -10.81
N GLU A 76 12.74 -12.41 -11.14
CA GLU A 76 11.43 -13.03 -10.93
C GLU A 76 10.96 -13.10 -9.47
N ARG A 77 11.82 -12.71 -8.52
CA ARG A 77 11.53 -12.73 -7.08
C ARG A 77 11.73 -11.37 -6.41
N SER A 78 11.99 -10.32 -7.17
CA SER A 78 12.30 -8.98 -6.63
C SER A 78 11.05 -8.26 -6.12
N CYS A 79 9.90 -8.46 -6.77
CA CYS A 79 8.64 -7.85 -6.37
C CYS A 79 7.83 -8.77 -5.46
N LEU A 80 7.30 -8.21 -4.36
CA LEU A 80 6.29 -8.83 -3.50
C LEU A 80 5.03 -7.96 -3.55
N TYR A 81 3.92 -8.53 -4.01
CA TYR A 81 2.65 -7.81 -4.15
C TYR A 81 1.47 -8.72 -3.79
N HIS A 82 0.31 -8.12 -3.55
CA HIS A 82 -0.96 -8.83 -3.45
C HIS A 82 -1.70 -8.69 -4.76
N SER A 83 -2.27 -9.80 -5.25
CA SER A 83 -3.00 -9.84 -6.53
C SER A 83 -4.51 -9.86 -6.37
N GLY A 84 -4.99 -9.95 -5.13
CA GLY A 84 -6.39 -9.84 -4.78
C GLY A 84 -6.71 -8.45 -4.26
N ASP A 85 -7.98 -8.20 -4.05
CA ASP A 85 -8.52 -6.96 -3.50
C ASP A 85 -8.34 -6.92 -1.97
N LEU A 86 -8.36 -5.71 -1.40
CA LEU A 86 -8.32 -5.48 0.03
C LEU A 86 -9.74 -5.14 0.49
N ASP A 87 -10.34 -6.03 1.28
CA ASP A 87 -11.73 -5.95 1.70
C ASP A 87 -11.82 -5.84 3.23
N VAL A 88 -12.97 -5.40 3.76
CA VAL A 88 -13.24 -5.37 5.21
C VAL A 88 -13.10 -6.77 5.80
N ASP A 89 -12.39 -6.90 6.92
CA ASP A 89 -12.24 -8.17 7.62
C ASP A 89 -13.43 -8.44 8.54
N ASP A 90 -14.51 -8.98 7.96
CA ASP A 90 -15.71 -9.40 8.70
C ASP A 90 -15.47 -10.65 9.58
N SER A 91 -14.27 -11.26 9.53
CA SER A 91 -13.99 -12.49 10.25
C SER A 91 -13.49 -12.28 11.68
N ASN A 92 -13.16 -11.03 12.04
CA ASN A 92 -12.61 -10.64 13.32
C ASN A 92 -13.45 -9.54 13.98
N ASP A 93 -13.34 -9.39 15.30
CA ASP A 93 -14.11 -8.41 16.09
C ASP A 93 -13.58 -6.98 15.94
N PHE A 94 -12.70 -6.73 14.97
CA PHE A 94 -12.05 -5.43 14.78
C PHE A 94 -13.07 -4.29 14.60
N TRP A 95 -14.16 -4.55 13.87
CA TRP A 95 -15.24 -3.58 13.59
C TRP A 95 -16.50 -3.81 14.43
N ALA A 96 -16.47 -4.66 15.46
CA ALA A 96 -17.68 -5.06 16.21
C ALA A 96 -18.40 -3.87 16.87
N ASP A 97 -17.66 -2.85 17.32
CA ASP A 97 -18.21 -1.64 17.92
C ASP A 97 -18.51 -0.52 16.90
N HIS A 98 -18.19 -0.74 15.61
CA HIS A 98 -18.35 0.26 14.56
C HIS A 98 -19.72 0.16 13.90
N ASP A 99 -20.65 0.99 14.35
CA ASP A 99 -21.92 1.22 13.67
C ASP A 99 -21.77 2.24 12.52
N GLU A 100 -21.98 1.84 11.25
CA GLU A 100 -21.83 2.72 10.08
C GLU A 100 -22.86 3.87 10.05
N ASP A 101 -24.05 3.71 10.66
CA ASP A 101 -25.04 4.78 10.75
C ASP A 101 -24.57 5.90 11.70
N CYS A 102 -23.70 5.57 12.65
CA CYS A 102 -23.15 6.50 13.64
C CYS A 102 -21.73 6.98 13.29
N HIS A 103 -20.89 6.09 12.79
CA HIS A 103 -19.44 6.30 12.63
C HIS A 103 -19.01 6.41 11.16
N GLY A 104 -19.93 6.22 10.21
CA GLY A 104 -19.67 6.29 8.78
C GLY A 104 -19.19 4.96 8.18
N VAL A 105 -19.06 4.94 6.85
CA VAL A 105 -18.72 3.73 6.07
C VAL A 105 -17.31 3.23 6.41
N ILE A 106 -17.18 1.93 6.67
CA ILE A 106 -15.90 1.27 6.98
C ILE A 106 -15.05 1.15 5.71
N ASP A 107 -15.64 0.66 4.62
CA ASP A 107 -14.94 0.42 3.35
C ASP A 107 -14.67 1.74 2.59
N THR A 108 -13.71 2.50 3.11
CA THR A 108 -13.23 3.74 2.51
C THR A 108 -11.70 3.72 2.39
N PRO A 109 -11.11 4.33 1.33
CA PRO A 109 -9.66 4.41 1.18
C PRO A 109 -8.95 5.02 2.38
N GLU A 110 -9.60 5.99 3.05
CA GLU A 110 -9.10 6.62 4.26
C GLU A 110 -9.02 5.63 5.43
N MET A 111 -10.07 4.85 5.67
CA MET A 111 -10.09 3.83 6.73
C MET A 111 -9.10 2.70 6.45
N CYS A 112 -8.93 2.31 5.18
CA CYS A 112 -7.90 1.37 4.75
C CYS A 112 -6.47 1.84 5.12
N GLU A 113 -6.19 3.15 4.99
CA GLU A 113 -4.87 3.72 5.34
C GLU A 113 -4.68 3.89 6.85
N GLU A 114 -5.72 4.34 7.56
CA GLU A 114 -5.67 4.59 9.00
C GLU A 114 -5.70 3.31 9.83
N MET A 115 -6.45 2.31 9.36
CA MET A 115 -6.73 1.09 10.10
C MET A 115 -6.60 -0.18 9.24
N PRO A 116 -5.41 -0.44 8.68
CA PRO A 116 -5.23 -1.54 7.74
C PRO A 116 -5.38 -2.94 8.35
N ASP A 117 -5.36 -3.03 9.68
CA ASP A 117 -5.58 -4.29 10.41
C ASP A 117 -7.07 -4.67 10.52
N GLY A 118 -7.98 -3.76 10.14
CA GLY A 118 -9.40 -4.05 9.94
C GLY A 118 -9.76 -4.56 8.54
N PHE A 119 -8.76 -4.76 7.68
CA PHE A 119 -8.95 -5.21 6.30
C PHE A 119 -8.10 -6.44 6.01
N ALA A 120 -8.58 -7.29 5.10
CA ALA A 120 -7.91 -8.52 4.70
C ALA A 120 -7.80 -8.64 3.17
N TRP A 121 -6.65 -9.13 2.72
CA TRP A 121 -6.39 -9.36 1.30
C TRP A 121 -7.05 -10.64 0.82
N SER A 122 -7.95 -10.57 -0.16
CA SER A 122 -8.67 -11.74 -0.70
C SER A 122 -7.77 -12.81 -1.32
N CYS A 123 -6.56 -12.46 -1.78
CA CYS A 123 -5.62 -13.43 -2.33
C CYS A 123 -4.94 -14.34 -1.30
N CYS A 124 -4.92 -13.97 -0.02
CA CYS A 124 -4.22 -14.78 1.00
C CYS A 124 -4.79 -14.70 2.42
N GLY A 125 -5.82 -13.90 2.66
CA GLY A 125 -6.45 -13.68 3.97
C GLY A 125 -5.57 -12.95 4.98
N LYS A 126 -4.45 -12.35 4.56
CA LYS A 126 -3.58 -11.59 5.47
C LYS A 126 -4.12 -10.18 5.63
N LEU A 127 -3.87 -9.58 6.80
CA LEU A 127 -4.24 -8.20 7.11
C LEU A 127 -3.64 -7.19 6.12
N GLY A 128 -4.31 -6.05 5.93
CA GLY A 128 -3.95 -4.99 4.99
C GLY A 128 -2.50 -4.54 5.11
N GLY A 129 -1.99 -4.38 6.34
CA GLY A 129 -0.61 -3.98 6.64
C GLY A 129 0.46 -5.04 6.33
N SER A 130 0.08 -6.19 5.78
CA SER A 130 0.99 -7.30 5.48
C SER A 130 1.67 -7.14 4.12
N LYS A 131 2.94 -7.55 4.05
CA LYS A 131 3.68 -7.65 2.78
C LYS A 131 2.98 -8.59 1.80
N GLY A 132 3.13 -8.27 0.51
CA GLY A 132 2.62 -9.05 -0.62
C GLY A 132 2.85 -10.56 -0.53
N CYS A 133 1.83 -11.35 -0.84
CA CYS A 133 1.91 -12.82 -0.86
C CYS A 133 2.46 -13.40 -2.16
N THR A 134 2.44 -12.63 -3.25
CA THR A 134 2.83 -13.08 -4.58
C THR A 134 4.21 -12.57 -4.95
N ARG A 135 5.05 -13.44 -5.50
CA ARG A 135 6.39 -13.11 -6.01
C ARG A 135 6.35 -12.87 -7.52
N GLY A 136 7.14 -11.92 -8.00
CA GLY A 136 7.31 -11.69 -9.42
C GLY A 136 8.39 -10.68 -9.77
N LYS A 137 8.45 -10.34 -11.05
CA LYS A 137 9.15 -9.15 -11.54
C LYS A 137 8.36 -7.90 -11.18
N HIS A 138 9.07 -6.81 -10.93
CA HIS A 138 8.48 -5.47 -10.92
C HIS A 138 7.92 -5.14 -12.31
N GLU A 139 6.86 -4.36 -12.33
CA GLU A 139 6.18 -3.89 -13.55
C GLU A 139 5.99 -2.38 -13.45
N ALA A 140 6.35 -1.64 -14.48
CA ALA A 140 6.21 -0.18 -14.52
C ALA A 140 5.01 0.28 -15.37
N ASP A 141 4.49 -0.60 -16.22
CA ASP A 141 3.34 -0.31 -17.08
C ASP A 141 2.02 -0.57 -16.32
N PRO A 142 1.20 0.47 -16.08
CA PRO A 142 -0.11 0.30 -15.44
C PRO A 142 -1.03 -0.69 -16.18
N GLY A 143 -0.91 -0.80 -17.52
CA GLY A 143 -1.69 -1.73 -18.33
C GLY A 143 -1.31 -3.20 -18.14
N ARG A 144 -0.20 -3.48 -17.44
CA ARG A 144 0.27 -4.82 -17.08
C ARG A 144 0.18 -5.08 -15.57
N SER A 145 -0.49 -4.18 -14.84
CA SER A 145 -0.72 -4.37 -13.42
C SER A 145 -1.48 -5.67 -13.15
N ARG A 146 -1.11 -6.35 -12.06
CA ARG A 146 -1.68 -7.59 -11.54
C ARG A 146 -2.06 -7.43 -10.07
N ARG A 147 -2.00 -6.20 -9.55
CA ARG A 147 -2.47 -5.79 -8.24
C ARG A 147 -4.00 -5.80 -8.27
N GLY A 148 -4.62 -6.29 -7.21
CA GLY A 148 -6.05 -6.13 -7.00
C GLY A 148 -6.35 -4.82 -6.27
N GLY A 149 -7.53 -4.27 -6.52
CA GLY A 149 -8.10 -3.09 -5.88
C GLY A 149 -7.43 -1.74 -6.20
N ASP A 150 -8.15 -0.68 -5.85
CA ASP A 150 -7.65 0.71 -5.80
C ASP A 150 -7.00 0.99 -4.43
N VAL A 151 -6.05 0.15 -4.02
CA VAL A 151 -5.37 0.32 -2.73
C VAL A 151 -4.48 1.57 -2.80
N PRO A 152 -4.56 2.50 -1.81
CA PRO A 152 -3.70 3.67 -1.75
C PRO A 152 -2.22 3.29 -1.91
N ALA A 153 -1.45 4.07 -2.69
CA ALA A 153 -0.07 3.70 -2.96
C ALA A 153 0.77 3.72 -1.68
N GLY A 154 1.59 2.70 -1.51
CA GLY A 154 2.38 2.48 -0.31
C GLY A 154 2.00 1.17 0.32
N SER A 155 2.48 0.06 -0.24
CA SER A 155 2.37 -1.31 0.32
C SER A 155 2.87 -1.48 1.77
N ASP A 156 3.31 -0.40 2.40
CA ASP A 156 3.55 -0.23 3.81
C ASP A 156 2.40 0.58 4.42
N LEU A 157 1.15 0.14 4.22
CA LEU A 157 0.02 0.55 5.04
C LEU A 157 0.50 0.48 6.49
N ARG A 158 0.41 1.61 7.21
CA ARG A 158 1.00 1.73 8.53
C ARG A 158 0.50 0.58 9.38
N LYS A 159 1.38 -0.33 9.79
CA LYS A 159 1.02 -1.31 10.83
C LYS A 159 0.48 -0.51 11.99
N ASN A 160 -0.82 -0.58 12.24
CA ASN A 160 -1.35 0.09 13.39
C ASN A 160 -0.86 -0.76 14.55
N ALA A 161 0.11 -0.24 15.31
CA ALA A 161 0.54 -0.90 16.54
C ALA A 161 -0.52 -0.66 17.61
N GLY A 162 -1.78 -0.96 17.28
CA GLY A 162 -2.88 -1.01 18.21
C GLY A 162 -2.54 -2.06 19.24
N GLU A 163 -1.87 -1.61 20.29
CA GLU A 163 -1.94 -2.20 21.62
C GLU A 163 -3.42 -2.29 21.94
N HIS A 164 -4.04 -3.43 21.64
CA HIS A 164 -5.29 -3.80 22.27
C HIS A 164 -4.94 -4.14 23.73
N GLY A 165 -4.74 -3.09 24.52
CA GLY A 165 -4.41 -3.17 25.92
C GLY A 165 -5.62 -3.58 26.74
N GLY A 166 -5.47 -4.68 27.49
CA GLY A 166 -5.93 -4.74 28.87
C GLY A 166 -7.22 -5.54 29.17
N ILE A 167 -7.01 -6.79 29.58
CA ILE A 167 -7.51 -7.40 30.84
C ILE A 167 -8.97 -7.11 31.21
N TYR A 168 -9.81 -8.15 31.15
CA TYR A 168 -10.74 -8.42 32.25
C TYR A 168 -10.21 -9.65 33.02
N ASP A 169 -9.63 -9.36 34.18
CA ASP A 169 -9.52 -10.27 35.30
C ASP A 169 -10.94 -10.30 35.89
N ASP A 170 -11.64 -11.41 35.73
CA ASP A 170 -12.88 -11.66 36.47
C ASP A 170 -12.55 -12.72 37.52
N THR A 171 -12.07 -12.21 38.66
CA THR A 171 -12.17 -12.91 39.94
C THR A 171 -13.65 -13.11 40.25
N ASP A 172 -14.14 -14.33 40.13
CA ASP A 172 -15.28 -14.79 40.95
C ASP A 172 -14.73 -15.76 41.99
N GLU A 173 -14.51 -15.21 43.19
CA GLU A 173 -14.41 -15.98 44.43
C GLU A 173 -15.81 -16.50 44.83
N GLU A 174 -15.77 -17.60 45.58
CA GLU A 174 -16.83 -18.14 46.46
C GLU A 174 -17.80 -19.15 45.77
N GLU A 175 -18.07 -20.34 46.30
CA GLU A 175 -18.15 -20.75 47.70
C GLU A 175 -18.15 -22.30 47.78
N ASN A 176 -17.50 -22.83 48.82
CA ASN A 176 -17.84 -24.01 49.64
C ASN A 176 -18.69 -25.17 49.06
N ASP A 177 -18.19 -26.41 49.18
CA ASP A 177 -18.95 -27.46 49.88
C ASP A 177 -18.05 -28.64 50.30
N GLU A 178 -18.14 -28.94 51.59
CA GLU A 178 -17.54 -30.08 52.29
C GLU A 178 -18.26 -31.40 51.93
N GLU A 179 -17.50 -32.48 51.69
CA GLU A 179 -17.65 -33.80 52.34
C GLU A 179 -16.46 -34.74 52.04
#